data_AF-A0A433WRG0-F1
#
_entry.id   AF-A0A433WRG0-F1
#
_cell.length_a   1.000
_cell.length_b   1.000
_cell.length_c   1.000
_cell.angle_alpha   90.00
_cell.angle_beta   90.00
_cell.angle_gamma   90.00
#
_symmetry.space_group_name_H-M   'P 1'
#
loop_
_entity.id
_entity.type
_entity.pdbx_description
1 polymer ?
#
loop_
_entity_poly.entity_id
_entity_poly.type
_entity_poly.pdbx_seq_one_letter_code
_entity_poly.pdbx_strand_id
1 'polypeptide(L)'
;MRTRSAWAIALASLLASCSTAPTAPLKASSLPDARLSLAAPPASAASQANDDRIFAVTRALKDTPRWKLAQSDADLRPEPFLRGFSCAAGFLIDLDKAPHLEQILTLMARAETGRTSEEKHYWKRQRPFIGNDLPICVSREGDLRKSPSYPSGHTIAGYSTALVLSALLPERSAELLQRGRVIGESRIICGVHWASDVASGYQAAGAFAVATLENPEIRALLPKAREELLAMKATGVHPETERCALEADAAAHSPFSED
;
A
#
# COMPACT_ATOMS: atom_id res chain seq x y z
N MET A 1 74.67 -18.94 30.00
CA MET A 1 73.80 -18.69 28.81
C MET A 1 72.34 -18.84 29.23
N ARG A 2 71.49 -17.93 28.72
CA ARG A 2 70.01 -17.87 28.73
C ARG A 2 69.41 -16.74 29.57
N THR A 3 69.41 -15.55 28.98
CA THR A 3 68.40 -14.52 29.21
C THR A 3 67.14 -14.90 28.42
N ARG A 4 65.97 -14.90 29.06
CA ARG A 4 64.66 -14.96 28.39
C ARG A 4 63.92 -13.67 28.71
N SER A 5 63.85 -12.78 27.73
CA SER A 5 63.06 -11.55 27.77
C SER A 5 61.59 -11.89 27.54
N ALA A 6 60.72 -11.58 28.51
CA ALA A 6 59.28 -11.69 28.37
C ALA A 6 58.74 -10.40 27.73
N TRP A 7 58.11 -10.51 26.56
CA TRP A 7 57.40 -9.42 25.91
C TRP A 7 55.94 -9.46 26.38
N ALA A 8 55.51 -8.41 27.09
CA ALA A 8 54.10 -8.21 27.42
C ALA A 8 53.42 -7.51 26.24
N ILE A 9 52.47 -8.19 25.60
CA ILE A 9 51.61 -7.60 24.56
C ILE A 9 50.43 -6.95 25.26
N ALA A 10 50.36 -5.62 25.23
CA ALA A 10 49.19 -4.87 25.68
C ALA A 10 48.10 -4.93 24.59
N LEU A 11 46.97 -5.59 24.90
CA LEU A 11 45.77 -5.55 24.07
C LEU A 11 45.07 -4.20 24.29
N ALA A 12 45.14 -3.31 23.30
CA ALA A 12 44.34 -2.08 23.28
C ALA A 12 42.91 -2.43 22.83
N SER A 13 41.95 -2.34 23.74
CA SER A 13 40.52 -2.46 23.46
C SER A 13 40.04 -1.22 22.71
N LEU A 14 39.88 -1.33 21.38
CA LEU A 14 39.21 -0.32 20.56
C LEU A 14 37.71 -0.34 20.88
N LEU A 15 37.25 0.62 21.68
CA LEU A 15 35.83 0.96 21.80
C LEU A 15 35.35 1.50 20.45
N ALA A 16 34.73 0.65 19.65
CA ALA A 16 34.05 1.07 18.44
C ALA A 16 32.90 2.01 18.82
N SER A 17 33.10 3.30 18.58
CA SER A 17 32.02 4.29 18.67
C SER A 17 30.98 3.91 17.62
N CYS A 18 29.79 3.53 18.07
CA CYS A 18 28.62 3.38 17.19
C CYS A 18 28.29 4.77 16.63
N SER A 19 28.87 5.12 15.49
CA SER A 19 28.36 6.23 14.68
C SER A 19 26.95 5.82 14.24
N THR A 20 25.93 6.45 14.81
CA THR A 20 24.55 6.35 14.32
C THR A 20 24.56 6.72 12.85
N ALA A 21 24.24 5.76 11.97
CA ALA A 21 24.14 6.01 10.54
C ALA A 21 23.21 7.22 10.32
N PRO A 22 23.55 8.16 9.43
CA PRO A 22 22.69 9.31 9.16
C PRO A 22 21.31 8.82 8.71
N THR A 23 20.26 9.24 9.41
CA THR A 23 18.86 8.99 9.06
C THR A 23 18.54 9.78 7.79
N ALA A 24 18.63 9.14 6.63
CA ALA A 24 18.18 9.72 5.38
C ALA A 24 16.64 9.62 5.32
N PRO A 25 15.91 10.75 5.37
CA PRO A 25 14.45 10.69 5.42
C PRO A 25 13.88 10.12 4.12
N LEU A 26 12.79 9.37 4.23
CA LEU A 26 12.05 8.89 3.05
C LEU A 26 11.37 10.08 2.37
N LYS A 27 11.73 10.34 1.11
CA LYS A 27 11.17 11.43 0.28
C LYS A 27 10.65 10.86 -1.03
N ALA A 28 9.78 11.60 -1.72
CA ALA A 28 9.31 11.25 -3.06
C ALA A 28 10.46 10.94 -4.02
N SER A 29 11.52 11.75 -4.01
CA SER A 29 12.71 11.55 -4.84
C SER A 29 13.49 10.27 -4.52
N SER A 30 13.30 9.68 -3.34
CA SER A 30 13.93 8.41 -2.93
C SER A 30 13.22 7.19 -3.51
N LEU A 31 11.95 7.34 -3.93
CA LEU A 31 11.18 6.26 -4.56
C LEU A 31 11.54 6.15 -6.05
N PRO A 32 11.52 4.95 -6.64
CA PRO A 32 11.65 4.77 -8.09
C PRO A 32 10.68 5.67 -8.88
N ASP A 33 11.08 6.08 -10.07
CA ASP A 33 10.25 6.91 -10.95
C ASP A 33 9.38 6.01 -11.84
N ALA A 34 8.08 5.97 -11.61
CA ALA A 34 7.20 5.09 -12.36
C ALA A 34 7.09 5.51 -13.84
N ARG A 35 7.45 6.75 -14.20
CA ARG A 35 7.51 7.20 -15.61
C ARG A 35 8.54 6.42 -16.43
N LEU A 36 9.50 5.79 -15.76
CA LEU A 36 10.51 4.94 -16.38
C LEU A 36 10.18 3.45 -16.22
N SER A 37 9.61 3.04 -15.08
CA SER A 37 9.40 1.61 -14.78
C SER A 37 8.05 1.06 -15.24
N LEU A 38 7.03 1.90 -15.43
CA LEU A 38 5.72 1.49 -15.93
C LEU A 38 5.60 1.72 -17.44
N ALA A 39 4.82 0.86 -18.09
CA ALA A 39 4.32 1.16 -19.43
C ALA A 39 3.44 2.43 -19.42
N ALA A 40 3.34 3.10 -20.56
CA ALA A 40 2.37 4.19 -20.73
C ALA A 40 0.93 3.65 -20.59
N PRO A 41 -0.02 4.45 -20.09
CA PRO A 41 -1.41 4.04 -20.02
C PRO A 41 -1.97 3.74 -21.43
N PRO A 42 -3.00 2.88 -21.54
CA PRO A 42 -3.73 2.68 -22.77
C PRO A 42 -4.14 3.99 -23.44
N ALA A 43 -3.81 4.13 -24.73
CA ALA A 43 -4.05 5.34 -25.51
C ALA A 43 -4.76 5.08 -26.86
N SER A 44 -4.76 3.83 -27.34
CA SER A 44 -5.52 3.41 -28.52
C SER A 44 -6.82 2.73 -28.10
N ALA A 45 -7.83 2.76 -28.98
CA ALA A 45 -9.10 2.06 -28.76
C ALA A 45 -8.89 0.57 -28.44
N ALA A 46 -7.98 -0.10 -29.15
CA ALA A 46 -7.66 -1.50 -28.90
C ALA A 46 -7.06 -1.73 -27.50
N SER A 47 -6.14 -0.88 -27.05
CA SER A 47 -5.56 -1.00 -25.71
C SER A 47 -6.54 -0.63 -24.58
N GLN A 48 -7.53 0.21 -24.88
CA GLN A 48 -8.51 0.72 -23.92
C GLN A 48 -9.75 -0.19 -23.80
N ALA A 49 -9.99 -1.06 -24.78
CA ALA A 49 -11.21 -1.88 -24.87
C ALA A 49 -11.50 -2.71 -23.60
N ASN A 50 -10.47 -3.30 -22.98
CA ASN A 50 -10.68 -4.08 -21.75
C ASN A 50 -11.02 -3.20 -20.53
N ASP A 51 -10.41 -2.01 -20.43
CA ASP A 51 -10.73 -1.06 -19.37
C ASP A 51 -12.19 -0.57 -19.49
N ASP A 52 -12.64 -0.29 -20.71
CA ASP A 52 -14.01 0.13 -20.99
C ASP A 52 -15.02 -0.99 -20.66
N ARG A 53 -14.73 -2.23 -21.06
CA ARG A 53 -15.55 -3.40 -20.72
C ARG A 53 -15.68 -3.54 -19.20
N ILE A 54 -14.56 -3.59 -18.48
CA ILE A 54 -14.54 -3.78 -17.02
C ILE A 54 -15.30 -2.64 -16.32
N PHE A 55 -15.10 -1.39 -16.76
CA PHE A 55 -15.82 -0.25 -16.19
C PHE A 55 -17.33 -0.41 -16.37
N ALA A 56 -17.79 -0.80 -17.56
CA ALA A 56 -19.19 -1.00 -17.88
C ALA A 56 -19.83 -2.12 -17.03
N VAL A 57 -19.23 -3.32 -17.02
CA VAL A 57 -19.82 -4.48 -16.31
C VAL A 57 -19.86 -4.27 -14.80
N THR A 58 -18.82 -3.66 -14.21
CA THR A 58 -18.77 -3.42 -12.76
C THR A 58 -19.82 -2.41 -12.26
N ARG A 59 -20.45 -1.62 -13.14
CA ARG A 59 -21.57 -0.75 -12.74
C ARG A 59 -22.78 -1.55 -12.25
N ALA A 60 -22.96 -2.79 -12.72
CA ALA A 60 -24.03 -3.68 -12.27
C ALA A 60 -23.93 -4.04 -10.77
N LEU A 61 -22.75 -3.85 -10.16
CA LEU A 61 -22.54 -4.08 -8.73
C LEU A 61 -23.07 -2.96 -7.84
N LYS A 62 -23.65 -1.89 -8.40
CA LYS A 62 -24.23 -0.79 -7.62
C LYS A 62 -25.16 -1.32 -6.52
N ASP A 63 -25.01 -0.76 -5.31
CA ASP A 63 -25.77 -1.07 -4.09
C ASP A 63 -25.57 -2.49 -3.51
N THR A 64 -24.77 -3.35 -4.14
CA THR A 64 -24.38 -4.67 -3.60
C THR A 64 -23.43 -4.55 -2.39
N PRO A 65 -23.24 -5.63 -1.60
CA PRO A 65 -22.21 -5.66 -0.56
C PRO A 65 -20.80 -5.34 -1.09
N ARG A 66 -20.43 -5.84 -2.28
CA ARG A 66 -19.12 -5.54 -2.91
C ARG A 66 -18.92 -4.06 -3.17
N TRP A 67 -19.98 -3.34 -3.54
CA TRP A 67 -19.97 -1.89 -3.76
C TRP A 67 -19.87 -1.10 -2.46
N LYS A 68 -20.51 -1.56 -1.38
CA LYS A 68 -20.36 -0.97 -0.05
C LYS A 68 -18.95 -1.20 0.53
N LEU A 69 -18.36 -2.37 0.33
CA LEU A 69 -16.96 -2.61 0.64
C LEU A 69 -16.06 -1.63 -0.13
N ALA A 70 -16.33 -1.44 -1.42
CA ALA A 70 -15.55 -0.52 -2.25
C ALA A 70 -15.61 0.94 -1.75
N GLN A 71 -16.76 1.37 -1.22
CA GLN A 71 -16.92 2.67 -0.55
C GLN A 71 -16.10 2.76 0.72
N SER A 72 -16.14 1.73 1.57
CA SER A 72 -15.33 1.67 2.77
C SER A 72 -13.83 1.72 2.45
N ASP A 73 -13.40 1.00 1.41
CA ASP A 73 -12.00 0.96 0.96
C ASP A 73 -11.55 2.29 0.30
N ALA A 74 -12.48 3.21 0.06
CA ALA A 74 -12.15 4.53 -0.45
C ALA A 74 -11.65 5.51 0.61
N ASP A 75 -11.92 5.20 1.88
CA ASP A 75 -11.51 6.01 3.02
C ASP A 75 -10.07 5.69 3.42
N LEU A 76 -9.17 6.63 3.14
CA LEU A 76 -7.75 6.53 3.51
C LEU A 76 -7.42 7.28 4.82
N ARG A 77 -8.41 7.67 5.63
CA ARG A 77 -8.12 8.15 6.97
C ARG A 77 -7.38 7.05 7.74
N PRO A 78 -6.31 7.35 8.50
CA PRO A 78 -5.38 6.34 9.00
C PRO A 78 -6.03 5.18 9.75
N GLU A 79 -6.94 5.50 10.70
CA GLU A 79 -7.61 4.51 11.53
C GLU A 79 -8.52 3.55 10.72
N PRO A 80 -9.55 4.02 9.97
CA PRO A 80 -10.42 3.11 9.23
C PRO A 80 -9.67 2.35 8.12
N PHE A 81 -8.67 3.01 7.52
CA PHE A 81 -7.83 2.38 6.49
C PHE A 81 -7.03 1.20 7.07
N LEU A 82 -6.31 1.41 8.17
CA LEU A 82 -5.50 0.34 8.76
C LEU A 82 -6.38 -0.74 9.40
N ARG A 83 -7.51 -0.37 10.02
CA ARG A 83 -8.48 -1.35 10.54
C ARG A 83 -8.96 -2.30 9.44
N GLY A 84 -9.04 -1.84 8.19
CA GLY A 84 -9.35 -2.64 7.01
C GLY A 84 -8.38 -3.79 6.69
N PHE A 85 -7.26 -3.91 7.40
CA PHE A 85 -6.33 -5.05 7.32
C PHE A 85 -6.51 -6.08 8.44
N SER A 86 -7.40 -5.84 9.40
CA SER A 86 -7.56 -6.71 10.59
C SER A 86 -7.95 -8.15 10.24
N CYS A 87 -8.85 -8.36 9.28
CA CYS A 87 -9.23 -9.70 8.81
C CYS A 87 -8.03 -10.46 8.23
N ALA A 88 -7.23 -9.77 7.41
CA ALA A 88 -6.02 -10.32 6.81
C ALA A 88 -4.92 -10.61 7.85
N ALA A 89 -4.78 -9.78 8.89
CA ALA A 89 -3.86 -10.00 9.99
C ALA A 89 -4.34 -11.10 10.98
N GLY A 90 -5.65 -11.32 11.06
CA GLY A 90 -6.28 -12.30 11.96
C GLY A 90 -6.57 -11.81 13.37
N PHE A 91 -6.32 -10.54 13.65
CA PHE A 91 -6.60 -9.85 14.92
C PHE A 91 -6.93 -8.40 14.64
N LEU A 92 -7.60 -7.73 15.58
CA LEU A 92 -7.93 -6.32 15.45
C LEU A 92 -6.66 -5.47 15.49
N ILE A 93 -6.40 -4.71 14.43
CA ILE A 93 -5.33 -3.71 14.41
C ILE A 93 -5.91 -2.39 14.91
N ASP A 94 -5.32 -1.86 15.98
CA ASP A 94 -5.73 -0.63 16.64
C ASP A 94 -4.59 0.40 16.52
N LEU A 95 -4.75 1.36 15.61
CA LEU A 95 -3.68 2.32 15.30
C LEU A 95 -3.29 3.17 16.52
N ASP A 96 -4.22 3.45 17.44
CA ASP A 96 -3.96 4.21 18.67
C ASP A 96 -2.95 3.52 19.59
N LYS A 97 -2.74 2.21 19.39
CA LYS A 97 -1.77 1.37 20.12
C LYS A 97 -0.51 1.05 19.31
N ALA A 98 -0.32 1.66 18.14
CA ALA A 98 0.83 1.39 17.27
C ALA A 98 1.51 2.67 16.75
N PRO A 99 2.11 3.50 17.62
CA PRO A 99 2.76 4.75 17.21
C PRO A 99 3.94 4.54 16.23
N HIS A 100 4.71 3.45 16.33
CA HIS A 100 5.80 3.21 15.38
C HIS A 100 5.28 2.77 14.02
N LEU A 101 4.22 1.95 13.99
CA LEU A 101 3.53 1.63 12.73
C LEU A 101 2.92 2.88 12.09
N GLU A 102 2.25 3.73 12.88
CA GLU A 102 1.70 4.99 12.39
C GLU A 102 2.77 5.88 11.76
N GLN A 103 3.95 5.96 12.41
CA GLN A 103 5.08 6.73 11.88
C GLN A 103 5.58 6.17 10.54
N ILE A 104 5.72 4.84 10.40
CA ILE A 104 6.10 4.20 9.13
C ILE A 104 5.09 4.56 8.04
N LEU A 105 3.79 4.38 8.32
CA LEU A 105 2.73 4.65 7.35
C LEU A 105 2.67 6.13 6.95
N THR A 106 2.91 7.04 7.89
CA THR A 106 2.95 8.49 7.64
C THR A 106 4.11 8.88 6.72
N LEU A 107 5.31 8.37 7.01
CA LEU A 107 6.51 8.64 6.19
C LEU A 107 6.34 8.09 4.78
N MET A 108 5.85 6.85 4.67
CA MET A 108 5.55 6.19 3.40
C MET A 108 4.49 6.97 2.60
N ALA A 109 3.33 7.25 3.19
CA ALA A 109 2.23 7.95 2.53
C ALA A 109 2.65 9.34 2.00
N ARG A 110 3.49 10.07 2.74
CA ARG A 110 4.02 11.37 2.31
C ARG A 110 4.93 11.24 1.07
N ALA A 111 5.84 10.27 1.07
CA ALA A 111 6.75 10.04 -0.04
C ALA A 111 6.00 9.57 -1.29
N GLU A 112 5.09 8.61 -1.13
CA GLU A 112 4.26 8.06 -2.22
C GLU A 112 3.33 9.11 -2.81
N THR A 113 2.65 9.92 -1.98
CA THR A 113 1.79 11.01 -2.47
C THR A 113 2.56 11.98 -3.35
N GLY A 114 3.77 12.37 -2.95
CA GLY A 114 4.62 13.25 -3.75
C GLY A 114 5.01 12.61 -5.08
N ARG A 115 5.52 11.37 -5.06
CA ARG A 115 5.99 10.67 -6.27
C ARG A 115 4.84 10.39 -7.24
N THR A 116 3.73 9.83 -6.74
CA THR A 116 2.55 9.53 -7.56
C THR A 116 1.90 10.80 -8.13
N SER A 117 1.99 11.94 -7.43
CA SER A 117 1.54 13.21 -7.99
C SER A 117 2.36 13.62 -9.22
N GLU A 118 3.69 13.54 -9.16
CA GLU A 118 4.57 13.86 -10.30
C GLU A 118 4.26 12.98 -11.53
N GLU A 119 4.08 11.69 -11.30
CA GLU A 119 3.69 10.68 -12.29
C GLU A 119 2.33 11.00 -12.93
N LYS A 120 1.32 11.29 -12.10
CA LYS A 120 -0.01 11.68 -12.58
C LYS A 120 0.01 12.93 -13.45
N HIS A 121 0.81 13.93 -13.07
CA HIS A 121 0.97 15.16 -13.85
C HIS A 121 1.70 14.93 -15.18
N TYR A 122 2.50 13.87 -15.29
CA TYR A 122 3.15 13.49 -16.54
C TYR A 122 2.16 12.88 -17.53
N TRP A 123 1.42 11.83 -17.14
CA TRP A 123 0.51 11.12 -18.07
C TRP A 123 -0.86 11.76 -18.26
N LYS A 124 -1.38 12.48 -17.26
CA LYS A 124 -2.66 13.22 -17.34
C LYS A 124 -3.87 12.39 -17.83
N ARG A 125 -3.88 11.08 -17.58
CA ARG A 125 -4.97 10.19 -18.00
C ARG A 125 -6.30 10.61 -17.36
N GLN A 126 -7.37 10.69 -18.14
CA GLN A 126 -8.72 10.94 -17.61
C GLN A 126 -9.27 9.73 -16.84
N ARG A 127 -10.12 10.00 -15.85
CA ARG A 127 -10.77 8.97 -15.03
C ARG A 127 -12.00 8.38 -15.75
N PRO A 128 -12.43 7.15 -15.38
CA PRO A 128 -13.54 6.47 -16.06
C PRO A 128 -14.87 7.22 -16.08
N PHE A 129 -15.19 7.91 -14.98
CA PHE A 129 -16.48 8.58 -14.84
C PHE A 129 -16.57 9.96 -15.51
N ILE A 130 -15.49 10.45 -16.13
CA ILE A 130 -15.49 11.74 -16.82
C ILE A 130 -16.19 11.57 -18.19
N GLY A 131 -17.15 12.46 -18.48
CA GLY A 131 -17.87 12.46 -19.76
C GLY A 131 -19.08 11.52 -19.84
N ASN A 132 -19.50 10.91 -18.73
CA ASN A 132 -20.70 10.08 -18.64
C ASN A 132 -21.35 10.20 -17.25
N ASP A 133 -22.60 9.75 -17.11
CA ASP A 133 -23.35 9.76 -15.84
C ASP A 133 -23.51 8.36 -15.23
N LEU A 134 -22.65 7.42 -15.61
CA LEU A 134 -22.65 6.08 -15.01
C LEU A 134 -22.33 6.17 -13.51
N PRO A 135 -22.91 5.27 -12.68
CA PRO A 135 -22.79 5.36 -11.24
C PRO A 135 -21.34 5.16 -10.79
N ILE A 136 -20.93 5.90 -9.76
CA ILE A 136 -19.70 5.68 -9.00
C ILE A 136 -20.00 5.58 -7.52
N CYS A 137 -19.12 4.94 -6.75
CA CYS A 137 -19.40 4.63 -5.35
C CYS A 137 -19.12 5.80 -4.40
N VAL A 138 -18.35 6.81 -4.84
CA VAL A 138 -17.98 7.99 -4.04
C VAL A 138 -18.59 9.25 -4.61
N SER A 139 -18.50 10.38 -3.88
CA SER A 139 -18.90 11.68 -4.42
C SER A 139 -18.17 12.00 -5.72
N ARG A 140 -18.93 12.48 -6.71
CA ARG A 140 -18.40 13.01 -7.98
C ARG A 140 -17.80 14.40 -7.82
N GLU A 141 -18.09 15.08 -6.71
CA GLU A 141 -17.67 16.45 -6.45
C GLU A 141 -16.26 16.50 -5.84
N GLY A 142 -15.56 17.62 -6.02
CA GLY A 142 -14.24 17.86 -5.43
C GLY A 142 -13.04 17.48 -6.32
N ASP A 143 -11.88 17.30 -5.67
CA ASP A 143 -10.56 17.19 -6.32
C ASP A 143 -10.41 15.96 -7.21
N LEU A 144 -11.24 14.93 -7.02
CA LEU A 144 -11.19 13.71 -7.82
C LEU A 144 -11.39 13.99 -9.32
N ARG A 145 -12.23 14.96 -9.70
CA ARG A 145 -12.41 15.37 -11.11
C ARG A 145 -11.19 16.07 -11.71
N LYS A 146 -10.39 16.74 -10.87
CA LYS A 146 -9.22 17.53 -11.29
C LYS A 146 -7.92 16.71 -11.27
N SER A 147 -7.97 15.53 -10.64
CA SER A 147 -6.85 14.62 -10.42
C SER A 147 -6.74 13.58 -11.55
N PRO A 148 -5.57 13.42 -12.19
CA PRO A 148 -5.34 12.37 -13.20
C PRO A 148 -5.47 10.94 -12.66
N SER A 149 -5.80 9.99 -13.53
CA SER A 149 -6.12 8.60 -13.17
C SER A 149 -4.88 7.71 -12.99
N TYR A 150 -3.83 7.88 -13.80
CA TYR A 150 -2.73 6.90 -13.91
C TYR A 150 -1.42 7.33 -13.23
N PRO A 151 -0.73 6.45 -12.48
CA PRO A 151 -1.21 5.17 -11.93
C PRO A 151 -2.17 5.41 -10.76
N SER A 152 -2.88 4.38 -10.26
CA SER A 152 -3.80 4.57 -9.13
C SER A 152 -3.07 4.77 -7.80
N GLY A 153 -3.19 5.96 -7.20
CA GLY A 153 -2.59 6.27 -5.89
C GLY A 153 -3.23 5.54 -4.72
N HIS A 154 -4.55 5.33 -4.74
CA HIS A 154 -5.23 4.49 -3.73
C HIS A 154 -4.76 3.04 -3.79
N THR A 155 -4.55 2.51 -4.99
CA THR A 155 -3.98 1.17 -5.15
C THR A 155 -2.55 1.11 -4.59
N ILE A 156 -1.74 2.14 -4.85
CA ILE A 156 -0.38 2.23 -4.29
C ILE A 156 -0.43 2.21 -2.76
N ALA A 157 -1.23 3.09 -2.15
CA ALA A 157 -1.37 3.16 -0.69
C ALA A 157 -1.82 1.81 -0.08
N GLY A 158 -2.83 1.17 -0.67
CA GLY A 158 -3.33 -0.14 -0.22
C GLY A 158 -2.27 -1.24 -0.32
N TYR A 159 -1.60 -1.35 -1.46
CA TYR A 159 -0.66 -2.46 -1.70
C TYR A 159 0.70 -2.24 -1.01
N SER A 160 1.20 -1.01 -0.92
CA SER A 160 2.40 -0.69 -0.13
C SER A 160 2.19 -0.95 1.36
N THR A 161 1.02 -0.59 1.90
CA THR A 161 0.65 -0.92 3.29
C THR A 161 0.63 -2.44 3.51
N ALA A 162 0.04 -3.19 2.57
CA ALA A 162 0.06 -4.65 2.62
C ALA A 162 1.48 -5.23 2.62
N LEU A 163 2.40 -4.67 1.82
CA LEU A 163 3.80 -5.09 1.76
C LEU A 163 4.55 -4.80 3.06
N VAL A 164 4.35 -3.63 3.66
CA VAL A 164 4.92 -3.30 4.97
C VAL A 164 4.37 -4.22 6.06
N LEU A 165 3.05 -4.43 6.12
CA LEU A 165 2.45 -5.35 7.08
C LEU A 165 2.94 -6.78 6.88
N SER A 166 3.13 -7.23 5.63
CA SER A 166 3.70 -8.54 5.32
C SER A 166 5.14 -8.69 5.84
N ALA A 167 5.95 -7.62 5.78
CA ALA A 167 7.28 -7.64 6.37
C ALA A 167 7.26 -7.73 7.91
N LEU A 168 6.23 -7.17 8.55
CA LEU A 168 6.04 -7.20 10.00
C LEU A 168 5.40 -8.52 10.50
N LEU A 169 4.50 -9.10 9.71
CA LEU A 169 3.72 -10.31 9.99
C LEU A 169 3.90 -11.35 8.85
N PRO A 170 5.11 -11.92 8.71
CA PRO A 170 5.41 -12.80 7.57
C PRO A 170 4.49 -14.01 7.48
N GLU A 171 3.95 -14.49 8.60
CA GLU A 171 3.01 -15.61 8.66
C GLU A 171 1.61 -15.29 8.11
N ARG A 172 1.31 -14.01 7.85
CA ARG A 172 0.04 -13.52 7.26
C ARG A 172 0.23 -12.85 5.90
N SER A 173 1.42 -13.00 5.30
CA SER A 173 1.78 -12.25 4.09
C SER A 173 0.80 -12.47 2.94
N ALA A 174 0.37 -13.71 2.72
CA ALA A 174 -0.53 -14.02 1.60
C ALA A 174 -1.88 -13.33 1.76
N GLU A 175 -2.45 -13.37 2.96
CA GLU A 175 -3.72 -12.75 3.31
C GLU A 175 -3.62 -11.21 3.25
N LEU A 176 -2.52 -10.65 3.76
CA LEU A 176 -2.28 -9.20 3.73
C LEU A 176 -2.15 -8.68 2.30
N LEU A 177 -1.37 -9.36 1.46
CA LEU A 177 -1.24 -9.01 0.03
C LEU A 177 -2.56 -9.20 -0.74
N GLN A 178 -3.32 -10.26 -0.43
CA GLN A 178 -4.66 -10.45 -0.97
C GLN A 178 -5.58 -9.28 -0.61
N ARG A 179 -5.52 -8.80 0.64
CA ARG A 179 -6.32 -7.64 1.06
C ARG A 179 -5.87 -6.35 0.38
N GLY A 180 -4.56 -6.12 0.24
CA GLY A 180 -4.02 -5.02 -0.54
C GLY A 180 -4.52 -5.02 -1.99
N ARG A 181 -4.60 -6.19 -2.62
CA ARG A 181 -5.22 -6.36 -3.94
C ARG A 181 -6.71 -5.98 -3.92
N VAL A 182 -7.49 -6.46 -2.96
CA VAL A 182 -8.93 -6.12 -2.90
C VAL A 182 -9.15 -4.60 -2.76
N ILE A 183 -8.33 -3.90 -1.98
CA ILE A 183 -8.39 -2.43 -1.86
C ILE A 183 -8.14 -1.74 -3.22
N GLY A 184 -7.17 -2.22 -4.00
CA GLY A 184 -6.94 -1.70 -5.35
C GLY A 184 -8.12 -2.00 -6.30
N GLU A 185 -8.65 -3.21 -6.28
CA GLU A 185 -9.81 -3.62 -7.08
C GLU A 185 -11.08 -2.85 -6.70
N SER A 186 -11.24 -2.47 -5.44
CA SER A 186 -12.31 -1.58 -4.98
C SER A 186 -12.32 -0.25 -5.74
N ARG A 187 -11.18 0.21 -6.28
CA ARG A 187 -11.13 1.43 -7.11
C ARG A 187 -11.74 1.24 -8.50
N ILE A 188 -11.68 0.02 -9.03
CA ILE A 188 -12.35 -0.39 -10.26
C ILE A 188 -13.86 -0.46 -10.00
N ILE A 189 -14.26 -1.15 -8.93
CA ILE A 189 -15.68 -1.25 -8.55
C ILE A 189 -16.27 0.14 -8.30
N CYS A 190 -15.53 1.03 -7.64
CA CYS A 190 -15.97 2.41 -7.45
C CYS A 190 -16.07 3.23 -8.72
N GLY A 191 -15.46 2.81 -9.83
CA GLY A 191 -15.53 3.50 -11.12
C GLY A 191 -14.64 4.74 -11.21
N VAL A 192 -13.61 4.82 -10.38
CA VAL A 192 -12.75 6.01 -10.25
C VAL A 192 -11.35 5.79 -10.82
N HIS A 193 -11.01 4.55 -11.12
CA HIS A 193 -9.79 4.12 -11.81
C HIS A 193 -10.11 3.02 -12.82
N TRP A 194 -9.38 3.04 -13.93
CA TRP A 194 -9.38 1.95 -14.91
C TRP A 194 -8.68 0.72 -14.33
N ALA A 195 -8.98 -0.47 -14.88
CA ALA A 195 -8.33 -1.70 -14.43
C ALA A 195 -6.81 -1.64 -14.65
N SER A 196 -6.35 -1.06 -15.76
CA SER A 196 -4.92 -0.84 -16.01
C SER A 196 -4.27 0.20 -15.08
N ASP A 197 -5.01 1.22 -14.59
CA ASP A 197 -4.47 2.15 -13.58
C ASP A 197 -4.16 1.41 -12.26
N VAL A 198 -5.03 0.46 -11.91
CA VAL A 198 -4.91 -0.37 -10.71
C VAL A 198 -3.79 -1.40 -10.88
N ALA A 199 -3.72 -2.08 -12.02
CA ALA A 199 -2.63 -3.02 -12.32
C ALA A 199 -1.25 -2.36 -12.21
N SER A 200 -1.09 -1.17 -12.81
CA SER A 200 0.14 -0.39 -12.71
C SER A 200 0.38 0.16 -11.30
N GLY A 201 -0.68 0.44 -10.54
CA GLY A 201 -0.58 0.80 -9.13
C GLY A 201 0.06 -0.30 -8.28
N TYR A 202 -0.27 -1.57 -8.50
CA TYR A 202 0.39 -2.70 -7.81
C TYR A 202 1.88 -2.79 -8.15
N GLN A 203 2.24 -2.58 -9.42
CA GLN A 203 3.64 -2.59 -9.86
C GLN A 203 4.43 -1.44 -9.22
N ALA A 204 3.87 -0.23 -9.22
CA ALA A 204 4.48 0.94 -8.58
C ALA A 204 4.64 0.73 -7.06
N ALA A 205 3.62 0.21 -6.37
CA ALA A 205 3.70 -0.12 -4.96
C ALA A 205 4.81 -1.13 -4.65
N GLY A 206 4.93 -2.19 -5.46
CA GLY A 206 6.02 -3.15 -5.33
C GLY A 206 7.40 -2.50 -5.43
N ALA A 207 7.60 -1.61 -6.42
CA ALA A 207 8.84 -0.87 -6.58
C ALA A 207 9.10 0.12 -5.42
N PHE A 208 8.07 0.79 -4.93
CA PHE A 208 8.17 1.75 -3.83
C PHE A 208 8.47 1.06 -2.50
N ALA A 209 7.89 -0.13 -2.27
CA ALA A 209 8.12 -0.91 -1.06
C ALA A 209 9.59 -1.33 -0.91
N VAL A 210 10.30 -1.63 -2.01
CA VAL A 210 11.75 -1.92 -1.96
C VAL A 210 12.52 -0.72 -1.39
N ALA A 211 12.30 0.47 -1.93
CA ALA A 211 12.98 1.68 -1.44
C ALA A 211 12.55 2.06 -0.01
N THR A 212 11.28 1.82 0.32
CA THR A 212 10.70 2.09 1.64
C THR A 212 11.31 1.18 2.72
N LEU A 213 11.33 -0.13 2.48
CA LEU A 213 11.83 -1.11 3.45
C LEU A 213 13.36 -1.09 3.60
N GLU A 214 14.09 -0.61 2.59
CA GLU A 214 15.54 -0.39 2.68
C GLU A 214 15.93 0.96 3.30
N ASN A 215 14.97 1.88 3.48
CA ASN A 215 15.25 3.19 4.04
C ASN A 215 15.69 3.09 5.52
N PRO A 216 16.81 3.71 5.94
CA PRO A 216 17.31 3.60 7.32
C PRO A 216 16.35 4.08 8.41
N GLU A 217 15.57 5.14 8.17
CA GLU A 217 14.57 5.64 9.11
C GLU A 217 13.44 4.62 9.30
N ILE A 218 12.93 4.06 8.20
CA ILE A 218 11.91 3.01 8.24
C ILE A 218 12.46 1.75 8.93
N ARG A 219 13.66 1.30 8.56
CA ARG A 219 14.30 0.10 9.14
C ARG A 219 14.45 0.18 10.66
N ALA A 220 14.72 1.39 11.18
CA ALA A 220 14.83 1.61 12.62
C ALA A 220 13.48 1.46 13.36
N LEU A 221 12.35 1.70 12.68
CA LEU A 221 11.00 1.61 13.26
C LEU A 221 10.42 0.19 13.21
N LEU A 222 10.83 -0.63 12.23
CA LEU A 222 10.25 -1.97 12.00
C LEU A 222 10.22 -2.88 13.25
N PRO A 223 11.28 -2.98 14.09
CA PRO A 223 11.23 -3.86 15.26
C PRO A 223 10.12 -3.46 16.25
N LYS A 224 9.97 -2.16 16.51
CA LYS A 224 8.97 -1.64 17.44
C LYS A 224 7.56 -1.75 16.87
N ALA A 225 7.37 -1.45 15.59
CA ALA A 225 6.08 -1.66 14.91
C ALA A 225 5.65 -3.14 14.95
N ARG A 226 6.61 -4.07 14.85
CA ARG A 226 6.33 -5.51 14.99
C ARG A 226 5.93 -5.88 16.41
N GLU A 227 6.62 -5.37 17.43
CA GLU A 227 6.26 -5.58 18.83
C GLU A 227 4.82 -5.10 19.12
N GLU A 228 4.42 -3.94 18.58
CA GLU A 228 3.06 -3.40 18.70
C GLU A 228 2.01 -4.37 18.11
N LEU A 229 2.22 -4.86 16.89
CA LEU A 229 1.32 -5.81 16.25
C LEU A 229 1.24 -7.16 17.00
N LEU A 230 2.36 -7.66 17.50
CA LEU A 230 2.39 -8.89 18.28
C LEU A 230 1.69 -8.74 19.64
N ALA A 231 1.78 -7.58 20.26
CA ALA A 231 1.03 -7.27 21.48
C ALA A 231 -0.48 -7.30 21.22
N MET A 232 -0.94 -6.73 20.10
CA MET A 232 -2.35 -6.80 19.70
C MET A 232 -2.80 -8.23 19.41
N LYS A 233 -2.00 -9.01 18.68
CA LYS A 233 -2.26 -10.43 18.43
C LYS A 233 -2.45 -11.22 19.73
N ALA A 234 -1.66 -10.92 20.76
CA ALA A 234 -1.75 -11.58 22.06
C ALA A 234 -3.03 -11.26 22.85
N THR A 235 -3.75 -10.18 22.51
CA THR A 235 -5.03 -9.85 23.17
C THR A 235 -6.17 -10.80 22.78
N GLY A 236 -6.05 -11.52 21.66
CA GLY A 236 -7.10 -12.40 21.14
C GLY A 236 -8.36 -11.68 20.66
N VAL A 237 -8.31 -10.35 20.51
CA VAL A 237 -9.44 -9.58 19.94
C VAL A 237 -9.46 -9.78 18.43
N HIS A 238 -10.57 -10.31 17.92
CA HIS A 238 -10.75 -10.62 16.51
C HIS A 238 -11.65 -9.59 15.80
N PRO A 239 -11.44 -9.35 14.49
CA PRO A 239 -12.33 -8.53 13.68
C PRO A 239 -13.71 -9.18 13.50
N GLU A 240 -14.69 -8.37 13.12
CA GLU A 240 -16.07 -8.81 12.86
C GLU A 240 -16.13 -9.85 11.74
N THR A 241 -16.76 -11.01 12.01
CA THR A 241 -16.82 -12.14 11.09
C THR A 241 -17.50 -11.80 9.77
N GLU A 242 -18.58 -11.00 9.81
CA GLU A 242 -19.30 -10.57 8.61
C GLU A 242 -18.42 -9.72 7.69
N ARG A 243 -17.61 -8.82 8.26
CA ARG A 243 -16.64 -8.02 7.51
C ARG A 243 -15.60 -8.91 6.84
N CYS A 244 -15.07 -9.90 7.55
CA CYS A 244 -14.08 -10.81 7.00
C CYS A 244 -14.64 -11.71 5.90
N ALA A 245 -15.89 -12.16 6.02
CA ALA A 245 -16.58 -12.90 4.98
C ALA A 245 -16.75 -12.05 3.70
N LEU A 246 -17.11 -10.77 3.84
CA LEU A 246 -17.24 -9.84 2.71
C LEU A 246 -15.89 -9.58 2.01
N GLU A 247 -14.80 -9.45 2.76
CA GLU A 247 -13.46 -9.29 2.18
C GLU A 247 -12.98 -10.56 1.47
N ALA A 248 -13.29 -11.74 2.02
CA ALA A 248 -12.98 -13.02 1.39
C ALA A 248 -13.78 -13.24 0.09
N ASP A 249 -15.07 -12.90 0.10
CA ASP A 249 -15.92 -12.93 -1.11
C ASP A 249 -15.39 -12.00 -2.20
N ALA A 250 -15.02 -10.78 -1.84
CA ALA A 250 -14.41 -9.83 -2.77
C ALA A 250 -13.07 -10.34 -3.33
N ALA A 251 -12.28 -11.05 -2.52
CA ALA A 251 -11.03 -11.65 -2.98
C ALA A 251 -11.25 -12.79 -3.98
N ALA A 252 -12.35 -13.55 -3.86
CA ALA A 252 -12.69 -14.64 -4.76
C ALA A 252 -13.22 -14.17 -6.13
N HIS A 253 -13.82 -12.97 -6.20
CA HIS A 253 -14.46 -12.42 -7.39
C HIS A 253 -13.72 -11.17 -7.91
N SER A 254 -12.53 -11.38 -8.48
CA SER A 254 -11.70 -10.26 -8.98
C SER A 254 -12.26 -9.68 -10.27
N PRO A 255 -12.38 -8.35 -10.41
CA PRO A 255 -12.80 -7.72 -11.68
C PRO A 255 -11.79 -7.92 -12.82
N PHE A 256 -10.60 -8.47 -12.57
CA PHE A 256 -9.65 -8.86 -13.61
C PHE A 256 -9.96 -10.22 -14.24
N SER A 257 -10.69 -11.09 -13.54
CA SER A 257 -10.99 -12.46 -13.96
C SER A 257 -12.47 -12.69 -14.29
N GLU A 258 -13.36 -11.84 -13.81
CA GLU A 258 -14.79 -11.91 -14.11
C GLU A 258 -15.09 -11.33 -15.51
N ASP A 259 -15.95 -12.04 -16.26
CA ASP A 259 -16.39 -11.67 -17.62
C ASP A 259 -17.48 -10.60 -17.65
#